data_AF-A0A7X6TP00-F1
#
_entry.id   AF-A0A7X6TP00-F1
#
_cell.length_a   1.000
_cell.length_b   1.000
_cell.length_c   1.000
_cell.angle_alpha   90.00
_cell.angle_beta   90.00
_cell.angle_gamma   90.00
#
_symmetry.space_group_name_H-M   'P 1'
#
loop_
_entity.id
_entity.type
_entity.pdbx_description
1 polymer ?
#
loop_
_entity_poly.entity_id
_entity_poly.type
_entity_poly.pdbx_seq_one_letter_code
_entity_poly.pdbx_strand_id
1 'polypeptide(L)' 'ASVYKLALPYASKIILSLVEGKHKGDTYFPEFEADFKLMASEQKEGFVVKYYVRRQTNVEVL' A
#
# COMPACT_ATOMS: atom_id res chain seq x y z
N ALA A 1 -11.64 -7.00 -5.00
CA ALA A 1 -11.44 -5.73 -4.26
C ALA A 1 -11.64 -4.52 -5.17
N SER A 2 -12.81 -3.89 -5.16
CA SER A 2 -13.13 -2.74 -6.03
C SER A 2 -12.85 -1.38 -5.37
N VAL A 3 -13.07 -1.25 -4.06
CA VAL A 3 -12.97 0.04 -3.36
C VAL A 3 -11.53 0.57 -3.29
N TYR A 4 -10.55 -0.30 -2.96
CA TYR A 4 -9.14 0.12 -2.94
C TYR A 4 -8.66 0.60 -4.31
N LYS A 5 -9.06 -0.07 -5.40
CA LYS A 5 -8.73 0.33 -6.76
C LYS A 5 -9.24 1.73 -7.10
N LEU A 6 -10.45 2.08 -6.63
CA LEU A 6 -11.05 3.40 -6.83
C LEU A 6 -10.43 4.48 -5.91
N ALA A 7 -9.95 4.10 -4.73
CA ALA A 7 -9.42 5.04 -3.74
C ALA A 7 -7.92 5.36 -3.95
N LEU A 8 -7.13 4.40 -4.47
CA LEU A 8 -5.68 4.53 -4.64
C LEU A 8 -5.23 5.83 -5.34
N PRO A 9 -5.87 6.30 -6.43
CA PRO A 9 -5.48 7.55 -7.10
C PRO A 9 -5.52 8.79 -6.20
N TYR A 10 -6.37 8.79 -5.18
CA TYR A 10 -6.57 9.92 -4.28
C TYR A 10 -5.85 9.75 -2.93
N ALA A 11 -5.29 8.58 -2.65
CA ALA A 11 -4.62 8.30 -1.40
C ALA A 11 -3.21 8.94 -1.35
N SER A 12 -2.90 9.58 -0.23
CA SER A 12 -1.56 10.10 0.07
C SER A 12 -0.69 9.11 0.86
N LYS A 13 -1.33 8.19 1.59
CA LYS A 13 -0.70 7.16 2.44
C LYS A 13 -1.45 5.84 2.31
N ILE A 14 -0.71 4.74 2.49
CA ILE A 14 -1.27 3.39 2.65
C ILE A 14 -0.72 2.82 3.96
N ILE A 15 -1.61 2.27 4.78
CA ILE A 15 -1.25 1.52 5.99
C ILE A 15 -1.78 0.11 5.78
N LEU A 16 -0.88 -0.87 5.70
CA LEU A 16 -1.22 -2.23 5.30
C LEU A 16 -0.69 -3.23 6.35
N SER A 17 -1.58 -4.08 6.86
CA SER A 17 -1.21 -5.20 7.73
C SER A 17 -0.87 -6.42 6.86
N LEU A 18 0.38 -6.83 6.89
CA LEU A 18 0.86 -8.03 6.24
C LEU A 18 0.78 -9.21 7.22
N VAL A 19 -0.17 -10.11 7.00
CA VAL A 19 -0.28 -11.37 7.73
C VAL A 19 0.51 -12.42 6.96
N GLU A 20 1.53 -13.01 7.60
CA GLU A 20 2.38 -14.01 6.96
C GLU A 20 1.67 -15.38 6.91
N GLY A 21 1.63 -15.99 5.74
CA GLY A 21 0.98 -17.29 5.54
C GLY A 21 0.54 -17.53 4.11
N LYS A 22 0.27 -18.80 3.77
CA LYS A 22 -0.37 -19.16 2.50
C LYS A 22 -1.88 -19.12 2.69
N HIS A 23 -2.51 -18.06 2.19
CA HIS A 23 -3.96 -17.92 2.21
C HIS A 23 -4.52 -18.19 0.81
N LYS A 24 -5.53 -19.06 0.71
CA LYS A 24 -6.36 -19.14 -0.52
C LYS A 24 -7.30 -17.95 -0.49
N GLY A 25 -6.89 -16.85 -1.14
CA GLY A 25 -7.74 -15.68 -1.35
C GLY A 25 -8.51 -15.79 -2.66
N ASP A 26 -9.75 -15.32 -2.65
CA ASP A 26 -10.59 -15.04 -3.82
C ASP A 26 -10.42 -13.60 -4.33
N THR A 27 -9.75 -12.75 -3.55
CA THR A 27 -9.52 -11.33 -3.80
C THR A 27 -8.10 -10.92 -3.42
N TYR A 28 -7.49 -10.08 -4.25
CA TYR A 28 -6.15 -9.52 -4.05
C TYR A 28 -6.21 -8.00 -3.84
N PHE A 29 -5.26 -7.48 -3.06
CA PHE A 29 -5.02 -6.04 -2.98
C PHE A 29 -4.49 -5.54 -4.33
N PRO A 30 -4.97 -4.39 -4.84
CA PRO A 30 -4.49 -3.85 -6.12
C PRO A 30 -3.00 -3.50 -6.07
N GLU A 31 -2.33 -3.59 -7.22
CA GLU A 31 -0.95 -3.10 -7.38
C GLU A 31 -0.86 -1.60 -7.08
N PHE A 32 0.17 -1.18 -6.35
CA PHE A 32 0.36 0.19 -5.89
C PHE A 32 1.84 0.60 -5.78
N GLU A 33 2.76 -0.34 -5.97
CA GLU A 33 4.20 -0.21 -5.72
C GLU A 33 4.88 0.83 -6.63
N ALA A 34 4.31 1.06 -7.81
CA ALA A 34 4.76 2.10 -8.74
C ALA A 34 4.53 3.51 -8.18
N ASP A 35 3.38 3.74 -7.52
CA ASP A 35 2.96 5.07 -7.05
C ASP A 35 3.38 5.38 -5.61
N PHE A 36 3.71 4.36 -4.83
CA PHE A 36 3.98 4.50 -3.40
C PHE A 36 5.36 3.94 -3.01
N LYS A 37 5.94 4.51 -1.96
CA LYS A 37 7.21 4.06 -1.36
C LYS A 37 6.99 3.66 0.10
N LEU A 38 7.61 2.55 0.52
CA LEU A 38 7.59 2.11 1.92
C LEU A 38 8.44 3.07 2.75
N MET A 39 7.88 3.57 3.85
CA MET A 39 8.56 4.47 4.78
C MET A 39 8.95 3.79 6.08
N ALA A 40 8.12 2.89 6.59
CA ALA A 40 8.36 2.21 7.85
C ALA A 40 7.68 0.83 7.88
N SER A 41 8.19 -0.04 8.73
CA SER A 41 7.57 -1.30 9.11
C SER A 41 7.55 -1.43 10.63
N GLU A 42 6.47 -1.98 11.18
CA GLU A 42 6.32 -2.22 12.60
C GLU A 42 5.86 -3.66 12.83
N GLN A 43 6.65 -4.44 13.56
CA GLN A 43 6.28 -5.82 13.92
C GLN A 43 5.21 -5.78 15.01
N LYS A 44 4.12 -6.52 14.79
CA LYS A 44 3.09 -6.82 15.78
C LYS A 44 3.00 -8.33 15.97
N GLU A 45 2.30 -8.75 17.02
CA GLU A 45 2.02 -10.17 17.23
C GLU A 45 1.14 -10.69 16.07
N GLY A 46 1.70 -11.60 15.27
CA GLY A 46 0.99 -12.26 14.15
C GLY A 46 0.96 -11.50 12.81
N PHE A 47 1.46 -10.26 12.71
CA PHE A 47 1.51 -9.51 11.45
C PHE A 47 2.52 -8.36 11.48
N VAL A 48 2.82 -7.80 10.31
CA VAL A 48 3.68 -6.61 10.15
C VAL A 48 2.86 -5.46 9.59
N VAL A 49 2.87 -4.30 10.26
CA VAL A 49 2.28 -3.08 9.71
C VAL A 49 3.30 -2.42 8.78
N LYS A 50 2.87 -2.12 7.55
CA LYS A 50 3.65 -1.44 6.52
C LYS A 50 3.05 -0.07 6.27
N TYR A 51 3.87 0.97 6.37
CA TYR A 51 3.48 2.36 6.16
C TYR A 51 4.08 2.87 4.87
N TYR A 52 3.25 3.22 3.88
CA TYR A 52 3.68 3.78 2.60
C TYR A 52 3.20 5.21 2.42
N VAL A 53 3.96 5.98 1.65
CA VAL A 53 3.58 7.33 1.21
C VAL A 53 3.64 7.40 -0.31
N ARG A 54 2.75 8.21 -0.90
CA ARG A 54 2.77 8.46 -2.35
C ARG A 54 4.12 9.06 -2.74
N ARG A 55 4.69 8.59 -3.84
CA ARG A 55 5.90 9.17 -4.44
C ARG A 55 5.54 10.59 -4.89
N GLN A 56 6.34 11.56 -4.51
CA GLN A 56 6.22 12.91 -5.07
C GLN A 56 6.83 12.86 -6.47
N THR A 57 6.00 13.10 -7.48
CA THR A 57 6.50 13.45 -8.80
C THR A 57 6.84 14.93 -8.74
N ASN A 58 8.12 15.28 -8.82
CA ASN A 58 8.49 16.66 -9.14
C ASN A 58 7.97 16.91 -10.55
N VAL A 59 6.84 17.59 -10.67
CA VAL A 59 6.45 18.19 -11.95
C VAL A 59 7.34 19.42 -12.07
N GLU A 60 8.40 19.31 -12.85
CA GLU A 60 9.11 20.51 -13.30
C GLU A 60 8.09 21.35 -14.08
N VAL A 61 7.74 22.51 -13.52
CA VAL A 61 6.93 23.50 -14.21
C VAL A 61 7.83 24.10 -15.28
N LEU A 62 7.57 23.75 -16.55
CA LEU A 62 8.17 24.38 -17.72
C LEU A 62 7.65 25.82 -17.90
#